data_AF-A0A432ZXU3-F1
#
_entry.id   AF-A0A432ZXU3-F1
#
_cell.length_a   1.000
_cell.length_b   1.000
_cell.length_c   1.000
_cell.angle_alpha   90.00
_cell.angle_beta   90.00
_cell.angle_gamma   90.00
#
_symmetry.space_group_name_H-M   'P 1'
#
loop_
_entity.id
_entity.type
_entity.pdbx_description
1 polymer ?
#
loop_
_entity_poly.entity_id
_entity_poly.type
_entity_poly.pdbx_seq_one_letter_code
_entity_poly.pdbx_strand_id
1 'polypeptide(L)'
;MRHGTQTFGLELYTRSLACFTELFDLFYVIGVKVVPEMIYDLLTPVALAHWIMCDGSARPSGLVLCTDSFTIQEVVLLMNVLI
;
A
#
# COMPACT_ATOMS: atom_id res chain seq x y z
N MET A 1 3.39 -3.90 -23.38
CA MET A 1 3.04 -2.96 -24.47
C MET A 1 1.66 -2.40 -24.20
N ARG A 2 1.53 -1.10 -23.94
CA ARG A 2 0.21 -0.43 -23.96
C ARG A 2 0.02 0.10 -25.38
N HIS A 3 -0.96 -0.42 -26.13
CA HIS A 3 -1.31 0.04 -27.49
C HIS A 3 -0.13 0.17 -28.46
N GLY A 4 0.77 -0.81 -28.51
CA GLY A 4 1.95 -0.79 -29.41
C GLY A 4 3.09 0.14 -28.95
N THR A 5 2.91 0.88 -27.85
CA THR A 5 3.98 1.67 -27.25
C THR A 5 4.90 0.78 -26.41
N GLN A 6 6.20 0.89 -26.65
CA GLN A 6 7.23 0.28 -25.83
C GLN A 6 7.25 0.95 -24.45
N THR A 7 7.28 0.14 -23.40
CA THR A 7 7.32 0.59 -22.01
C THR A 7 8.54 0.01 -21.33
N PHE A 8 9.17 0.79 -20.46
CA PHE A 8 10.31 0.35 -19.65
C PHE A 8 9.89 0.31 -18.19
N GLY A 9 10.36 -0.70 -17.46
CA GLY A 9 10.18 -0.86 -16.03
C GLY A 9 11.51 -1.20 -15.38
N LEU A 10 11.66 -0.83 -14.11
CA LEU A 10 12.79 -1.21 -13.26
C LEU A 10 12.25 -2.03 -12.10
N GLU A 11 12.87 -3.17 -11.84
CA GLU A 11 12.49 -4.07 -10.76
C GLU A 11 13.69 -4.27 -9.83
N LEU A 12 13.43 -4.24 -8.53
CA LEU A 12 14.41 -4.45 -7.48
C LEU A 12 13.82 -5.45 -6.48
N TYR A 13 14.64 -6.40 -6.04
CA TYR A 13 14.24 -7.45 -5.11
C TYR A 13 15.21 -7.50 -3.94
N THR A 14 14.67 -7.65 -2.73
CA THR A 14 15.46 -7.99 -1.54
C THR A 14 15.69 -9.49 -1.46
N ARG A 15 16.69 -9.93 -0.68
CA ARG A 15 16.81 -11.34 -0.30
C ARG A 15 15.71 -11.68 0.70
N SER A 16 15.17 -12.90 0.64
CA SER A 16 14.27 -13.43 1.66
C SER A 16 15.00 -13.57 2.99
N LEU A 17 14.65 -12.73 3.97
CA LEU A 17 15.22 -12.71 5.31
C LEU A 17 14.10 -12.77 6.35
N ALA A 18 14.36 -13.41 7.49
CA ALA A 18 13.38 -13.61 8.55
C ALA A 18 12.81 -12.30 9.11
N CYS A 19 13.58 -11.20 9.11
CA CYS A 19 13.12 -9.90 9.57
C CYS A 19 11.95 -9.32 8.73
N PHE A 20 11.76 -9.78 7.50
CA PHE A 20 10.61 -9.39 6.69
C PHE A 20 9.37 -10.25 6.94
N THR A 21 9.51 -11.38 7.66
CA THR A 21 8.38 -12.27 7.99
C THR A 21 7.41 -11.60 8.94
N GLU A 22 7.92 -10.84 9.93
CA GLU A 22 7.08 -10.07 10.86
C GLU A 22 6.16 -9.09 10.11
N LEU A 23 6.69 -8.39 9.09
CA LEU A 23 5.89 -7.49 8.26
C LEU A 23 4.93 -8.26 7.34
N PHE A 24 5.37 -9.38 6.79
CA PHE A 24 4.53 -10.22 5.92
C PHE A 24 3.31 -10.75 6.67
N ASP A 25 3.50 -11.30 7.87
CA ASP A 25 2.44 -11.92 8.68
C ASP A 25 1.36 -10.90 9.10
N LEU A 26 1.72 -9.61 9.23
CA LEU A 26 0.77 -8.54 9.51
C LEU A 26 -0.14 -8.23 8.31
N PHE A 27 0.41 -8.26 7.10
CA PHE A 27 -0.29 -7.80 5.90
C PHE A 27 -0.78 -8.94 5.01
N TYR A 28 -0.49 -10.21 5.31
CA TYR A 28 -0.92 -11.36 4.51
C TYR A 28 -1.59 -12.43 5.36
N VAL A 29 -2.88 -12.66 5.13
CA VAL A 29 -3.66 -13.71 5.79
C VAL A 29 -4.08 -14.73 4.73
N ILE A 30 -3.64 -15.98 4.90
CA ILE A 30 -3.91 -17.08 3.95
C ILE A 30 -3.46 -16.70 2.52
N GLY A 31 -2.32 -16.01 2.41
CA GLY A 31 -1.74 -15.59 1.12
C GLY A 31 -2.44 -14.41 0.45
N VAL A 32 -3.47 -13.82 1.07
CA VAL A 32 -4.16 -12.63 0.58
C VAL A 32 -3.66 -11.41 1.33
N LYS A 33 -3.33 -10.33 0.60
CA LYS A 33 -2.93 -9.07 1.21
C LYS A 33 -4.15 -8.43 1.91
N VAL A 34 -3.99 -8.02 3.15
CA VAL A 34 -5.02 -7.36 3.97
C VAL A 34 -4.50 -6.09 4.64
N VAL A 35 -5.41 -5.23 5.10
CA VAL A 35 -5.10 -4.13 6.03
C VAL A 35 -5.22 -4.65 7.47
N PRO A 36 -4.14 -4.66 8.27
CA PRO A 36 -4.19 -5.12 9.66
C PRO A 36 -5.02 -4.19 10.56
N GLU A 37 -5.69 -4.74 11.56
CA GLU A 37 -6.48 -3.95 12.53
C GLU A 37 -5.64 -2.90 13.27
N MET A 38 -4.36 -3.20 13.52
CA MET A 38 -3.39 -2.31 14.18
C MET A 38 -2.72 -1.30 13.23
N ILE A 39 -3.28 -1.04 12.04
CA ILE A 39 -2.67 -0.14 11.04
C ILE A 39 -2.41 1.27 11.57
N TYR A 40 -3.20 1.74 12.56
CA TYR A 40 -2.99 3.02 13.24
C TYR A 40 -1.56 3.16 13.80
N ASP A 41 -1.04 2.11 14.44
CA ASP A 41 0.28 2.14 15.07
C ASP A 41 1.42 2.03 14.02
N LEU A 42 1.11 1.46 12.85
CA LEU A 42 2.08 1.23 11.78
C LEU A 42 2.18 2.41 10.81
N LEU A 43 1.11 3.20 10.65
CA LEU A 43 1.01 4.28 9.68
C LEU A 43 1.69 5.57 10.15
N THR A 44 3.01 5.51 10.33
CA THR A 44 3.84 6.69 10.63
C THR A 44 3.81 7.70 9.46
N PRO A 45 4.19 8.98 9.66
CA PRO A 45 4.30 9.94 8.56
C PRO A 45 5.22 9.49 7.42
N VAL A 46 6.27 8.72 7.73
CA VAL A 46 7.18 8.14 6.72
C VAL A 46 6.46 7.03 5.92
N ALA A 47 5.72 6.16 6.59
CA ALA A 47 4.92 5.12 5.93
C ALA A 47 3.85 5.74 5.01
N LEU A 48 3.15 6.79 5.48
CA LEU A 48 2.19 7.54 4.67
C LEU A 48 2.85 8.21 3.45
N ALA A 49 4.03 8.80 3.61
CA ALA A 49 4.77 9.39 2.49
C ALA A 49 5.11 8.34 1.41
N HIS A 50 5.58 7.16 1.81
CA HIS A 50 5.83 6.04 0.88
C HIS A 50 4.55 5.56 0.19
N TRP A 51 3.44 5.47 0.92
CA TRP A 51 2.16 5.10 0.33
C TRP A 51 1.66 6.11 -0.70
N ILE A 52 1.78 7.42 -0.41
CA ILE A 52 1.47 8.50 -1.35
C ILE A 52 2.35 8.43 -2.61
N MET A 53 3.64 8.13 -2.47
CA MET A 53 4.54 8.00 -3.63
C MET A 53 4.22 6.79 -4.50
N CYS A 54 3.68 5.72 -3.90
CA CYS A 54 3.34 4.48 -4.60
C CYS A 54 1.97 4.56 -5.28
N ASP A 55 0.93 4.88 -4.51
CA ASP A 55 -0.48 4.79 -4.92
C ASP A 55 -1.24 6.10 -4.70
N GLY A 56 -0.54 7.20 -4.46
CA GLY A 56 -1.14 8.54 -4.37
C GLY A 56 -1.35 9.17 -5.75
N SER A 57 -2.40 9.97 -5.85
CA SER A 57 -2.71 10.74 -7.05
C SER A 57 -3.15 12.15 -6.66
N ALA A 58 -2.42 13.15 -7.14
CA ALA A 58 -2.78 14.54 -6.95
C ALA A 58 -4.13 14.84 -7.63
N ARG A 59 -4.96 15.64 -6.97
CA ARG A 59 -6.20 16.20 -7.50
C ARG A 59 -6.14 17.72 -7.38
N PRO A 60 -6.94 18.46 -8.18
CA PRO A 60 -6.97 19.93 -8.09
C PRO A 60 -7.18 20.46 -6.67
N SER A 61 -7.91 19.71 -5.84
CA SER A 61 -8.18 20.04 -4.44
C SER A 61 -7.84 18.89 -3.50
N GLY A 62 -6.60 18.39 -3.57
CA GLY A 62 -6.07 17.47 -2.56
C GLY A 62 -5.41 16.22 -3.13
N LEU A 63 -5.62 15.11 -2.43
CA LEU A 63 -4.94 13.85 -2.66
C LEU A 63 -5.96 12.71 -2.65
N VAL A 64 -5.80 11.77 -3.58
CA VAL A 64 -6.50 10.48 -3.56
C VAL A 64 -5.47 9.38 -3.36
N LEU A 65 -5.78 8.43 -2.48
CA LEU A 65 -5.05 7.17 -2.35
C LEU A 65 -5.82 6.09 -3.10
N CYS A 66 -5.20 5.51 -4.13
CA CYS A 66 -5.79 4.45 -4.95
C CYS A 66 -5.77 3.13 -4.17
N THR A 67 -6.90 2.79 -3.54
CA THR A 67 -7.05 1.63 -2.64
C THR A 67 -7.90 0.52 -3.26
N ASP A 68 -8.00 0.49 -4.58
CA ASP A 68 -8.89 -0.40 -5.35
C ASP A 68 -8.61 -1.90 -5.15
N SER A 69 -7.47 -2.26 -4.54
CA SER A 69 -7.09 -3.64 -4.21
C SER A 69 -7.61 -4.12 -2.86
N PHE A 70 -8.22 -3.26 -2.05
CA PHE A 70 -8.74 -3.59 -0.72
C PHE A 70 -10.27 -3.64 -0.68
N THR A 71 -10.81 -4.36 0.28
CA THR A 71 -12.26 -4.39 0.53
C THR A 71 -12.75 -3.06 1.10
N ILE A 72 -14.05 -2.80 1.00
CA ILE A 72 -14.66 -1.58 1.53
C ILE A 72 -14.40 -1.45 3.04
N GLN A 73 -14.45 -2.56 3.78
CA GLN A 73 -14.21 -2.60 5.22
C GLN A 73 -12.77 -2.16 5.55
N GLU A 74 -11.79 -2.63 4.78
CA GLU A 74 -10.40 -2.23 4.93
C GLU A 74 -10.17 -0.75 4.56
N VAL A 75 -10.83 -0.27 3.50
CA VAL A 75 -10.78 1.16 3.13
C VAL A 75 -11.39 2.04 4.23
N VAL A 76 -12.50 1.62 4.85
CA VAL A 76 -13.09 2.32 6.00
C VAL A 76 -12.13 2.35 7.19
N LEU A 77 -11.44 1.25 7.48
CA LEU A 77 -10.40 1.24 8.53
C LEU A 77 -9.28 2.25 8.22
N LEU A 78 -8.79 2.28 6.99
CA LEU A 78 -7.77 3.23 6.55
C LEU A 78 -8.24 4.69 6.67
N MET A 79 -9.50 4.97 6.33
CA MET A 79 -10.09 6.31 6.49
C MET A 79 -10.14 6.72 7.97
N ASN A 80 -10.54 5.81 8.85
CA ASN A 80 -10.66 6.10 10.29
C ASN A 80 -9.33 6.42 10.97
N VAL A 81 -8.20 5.92 10.44
CA VAL A 81 -6.87 6.23 11.01
C VAL A 81 -6.24 7.50 10.43
N LEU A 82 -6.83 8.08 9.38
CA LEU A 82 -6.34 9.27 8.68
C LEU A 82 -7.13 10.55 9.01
N ILE A 83 -8.24 10.43 9.73
CA ILE A 83 -9.13 11.53 10.15
C ILE A 83 -8.92 11.80 11.64
#